data_AF-A0A496QVS4-F1
#
_entry.id   AF-A0A496QVS4-F1
#
_cell.length_a   1.000
_cell.length_b   1.000
_cell.length_c   1.000
_cell.angle_alpha   90.00
_cell.angle_beta   90.00
_cell.angle_gamma   90.00
#
_symmetry.space_group_name_H-M   'P 1'
#
loop_
_entity.id
_entity.type
_entity.pdbx_description
1 polymer ?
#
loop_
_entity_poly.entity_id
_entity_poly.type
_entity_poly.pdbx_seq_one_letter_code
_entity_poly.pdbx_strand_id
1 'polypeptide(L)'
;MNKKINTLIFIAGATIVNMFIIAILLFLFILIISLVLPDDASPVTVQFLFLGAFLLSLVGSFFIYNRIVRFISKRIDMDKYFHPLFRRRKR
;
A
#
# COMPACT_ATOMS: atom_id res chain seq x y z
N MET A 1 -20.45 -16.91 12.55
CA MET A 1 -19.16 -16.21 12.29
C MET A 1 -18.93 -15.16 13.36
N ASN A 2 -17.79 -15.22 14.06
CA ASN A 2 -17.43 -14.20 15.04
C ASN A 2 -16.89 -12.96 14.30
N LYS A 3 -17.58 -11.83 14.41
CA LYS A 3 -17.19 -10.57 13.73
C LYS A 3 -15.76 -10.15 14.05
N LYS A 4 -15.23 -10.50 15.22
CA LYS A 4 -13.84 -10.25 15.61
C LYS A 4 -12.83 -11.02 14.75
N ILE A 5 -13.12 -12.30 14.47
CA ILE A 5 -12.25 -13.16 13.63
C ILE A 5 -12.20 -12.64 12.20
N ASN A 6 -13.35 -12.26 11.63
CA ASN A 6 -13.39 -11.69 10.27
C ASN A 6 -12.55 -10.41 10.17
N THR A 7 -12.63 -9.57 11.21
CA THR A 7 -11.87 -8.32 11.27
C THR A 7 -10.37 -8.58 11.35
N LEU A 8 -9.94 -9.59 12.11
CA LEU A 8 -8.54 -10.01 12.18
C LEU A 8 -8.03 -10.53 10.83
N ILE A 9 -8.80 -11.39 10.16
CA ILE A 9 -8.47 -11.91 8.82
C ILE A 9 -8.39 -10.76 7.80
N PHE A 10 -9.27 -9.77 7.89
CA PHE A 10 -9.22 -8.59 7.03
C PHE A 10 -7.94 -7.78 7.24
N ILE A 11 -7.54 -7.52 8.49
CA ILE A 11 -6.30 -6.79 8.78
C ILE A 11 -5.08 -7.58 8.30
N ALA A 12 -5.05 -8.90 8.49
CA ALA A 12 -3.98 -9.75 8.00
C ALA A 12 -3.90 -9.72 6.46
N GLY A 13 -5.04 -9.89 5.78
CA GLY A 13 -5.12 -9.79 4.32
C GLY A 13 -4.74 -8.40 3.81
N ALA A 14 -5.20 -7.34 4.47
CA ALA A 14 -4.86 -5.95 4.14
C ALA A 14 -3.35 -5.69 4.28
N THR A 15 -2.72 -6.22 5.33
CA THR A 15 -1.26 -6.12 5.52
C THR A 15 -0.51 -6.80 4.38
N ILE A 16 -0.92 -8.01 4.01
CA ILE A 16 -0.33 -8.75 2.89
C ILE A 16 -0.47 -7.96 1.58
N VAL A 17 -1.68 -7.46 1.28
CA VAL A 17 -1.93 -6.62 0.09
C VAL A 17 -1.06 -5.37 0.11
N ASN A 18 -0.92 -4.70 1.25
CA ASN A 18 -0.06 -3.52 1.38
C ASN A 18 1.42 -3.85 1.12
N MET A 19 1.92 -4.98 1.62
CA MET A 19 3.29 -5.44 1.32
C MET A 19 3.50 -5.64 -0.19
N PHE A 20 2.53 -6.25 -0.88
CA PHE A 20 2.59 -6.39 -2.34
C PHE A 20 2.59 -5.04 -3.06
N ILE A 21 1.76 -4.08 -2.64
CA ILE A 21 1.73 -2.75 -3.25
C ILE A 21 3.09 -2.06 -3.11
N ILE A 22 3.70 -2.10 -1.92
CA ILE A 22 5.03 -1.52 -1.69
C ILE A 22 6.07 -2.20 -2.59
N ALA A 23 6.07 -3.53 -2.67
CA ALA A 23 7.00 -4.28 -3.50
C ALA A 23 6.87 -3.92 -4.98
N ILE A 24 5.63 -3.84 -5.49
CA ILE A 24 5.35 -3.44 -6.88
C ILE A 24 5.81 -2.00 -7.13
N LEU A 25 5.49 -1.06 -6.23
CA LEU A 25 5.92 0.34 -6.39
C LEU A 25 7.44 0.48 -6.38
N LEU A 26 8.11 -0.24 -5.48
CA LEU A 26 9.56 -0.21 -5.37
C LEU A 26 10.21 -0.77 -6.65
N PHE A 27 9.69 -1.90 -7.14
CA PHE A 27 10.15 -2.47 -8.41
C PHE A 27 9.96 -1.49 -9.58
N LEU A 28 8.80 -0.82 -9.67
CA LEU A 28 8.54 0.18 -10.70
C LEU A 28 9.49 1.38 -10.60
N PHE A 29 9.74 1.91 -9.40
CA PHE A 29 10.68 3.02 -9.24
C PHE A 29 12.11 2.61 -9.55
N ILE A 30 12.55 1.41 -9.17
CA ILE A 30 13.87 0.90 -9.53
C ILE A 30 14.00 0.76 -11.05
N LEU A 31 12.98 0.23 -11.73
CA LEU A 31 12.96 0.18 -13.19
C LEU A 31 13.05 1.57 -13.82
N ILE A 32 12.31 2.55 -13.30
CA ILE A 32 12.38 3.94 -13.78
C ILE A 32 13.77 4.53 -13.56
N ILE A 33 14.36 4.34 -12.37
CA ILE A 33 15.71 4.80 -12.08
C ILE A 33 16.71 4.16 -13.05
N SER A 34 16.63 2.84 -13.26
CA SER A 34 17.51 2.13 -14.19
C SER A 34 17.35 2.56 -15.65
N LEU A 35 16.18 3.06 -16.06
CA LEU A 35 15.94 3.51 -17.43
C LEU A 35 16.45 4.95 -17.66
N VAL A 36 16.41 5.78 -16.62
CA VAL A 36 16.70 7.22 -16.72
C VAL A 36 18.13 7.55 -16.28
N LEU A 37 18.70 6.78 -15.37
CA LEU A 37 20.02 7.05 -14.80
C LEU A 37 21.13 6.51 -15.72
N PRO A 38 22.16 7.32 -16.04
CA PRO A 38 23.28 6.86 -16.86
C PRO A 38 24.21 5.93 -16.08
N ASP A 39 24.93 5.06 -16.79
CA ASP A 39 25.76 3.99 -16.21
C ASP A 39 26.93 4.50 -15.36
N ASP A 40 27.35 5.76 -15.56
CA ASP A 40 28.44 6.43 -14.84
C ASP A 40 27.97 7.25 -13.62
N ALA A 41 26.70 7.11 -13.22
CA ALA A 41 26.16 7.84 -12.08
C ALA A 41 26.91 7.52 -10.77
N SER A 42 27.11 8.57 -9.96
CA SER A 42 27.84 8.41 -8.70
C SER A 42 27.12 7.43 -7.76
N PRO A 43 27.85 6.55 -7.04
CA PRO A 43 27.25 5.60 -6.09
C PRO A 43 26.40 6.29 -5.01
N VAL A 44 26.80 7.50 -4.60
CA VAL A 44 26.07 8.31 -3.62
C VAL A 44 24.72 8.75 -4.18
N THR A 45 24.67 9.22 -5.43
CA THR A 45 23.43 9.61 -6.11
C THR A 45 22.48 8.42 -6.23
N VAL A 46 22.99 7.26 -6.64
CA VAL A 46 22.21 6.02 -6.73
C VAL A 46 21.61 5.69 -5.37
N GLN A 47 22.40 5.71 -4.30
CA GLN A 47 21.92 5.40 -2.95
C GLN A 47 20.76 6.32 -2.51
N PHE A 48 20.87 7.63 -2.72
CA PHE A 48 19.81 8.57 -2.37
C PHE A 48 18.54 8.37 -3.21
N LEU A 49 18.68 8.05 -4.50
CA LEU A 49 17.53 7.75 -5.36
C LEU A 49 16.80 6.48 -4.91
N PHE A 50 17.53 5.42 -4.56
CA PHE A 50 16.93 4.19 -4.03
C PHE A 50 16.23 4.42 -2.69
N LEU A 51 16.84 5.20 -1.79
CA LEU A 51 16.20 5.59 -0.53
C LEU A 51 14.93 6.40 -0.77
N GLY A 52 14.99 7.37 -1.69
CA GLY A 52 13.83 8.16 -2.13
C GLY A 52 12.71 7.29 -2.71
N ALA A 53 13.05 6.36 -3.59
CA ALA A 53 12.12 5.39 -4.16
C ALA A 53 11.45 4.52 -3.09
N PHE A 54 12.21 4.07 -2.08
CA PHE A 54 11.66 3.32 -0.97
C PHE A 54 10.64 4.14 -0.16
N LEU A 55 10.99 5.38 0.22
CA LEU A 55 10.08 6.26 0.95
C LEU A 55 8.84 6.62 0.13
N LEU A 56 9.01 6.89 -1.17
CA LEU A 56 7.91 7.14 -2.09
C LEU A 56 7.00 5.91 -2.25
N SER A 57 7.57 4.70 -2.26
CA SER A 57 6.77 3.47 -2.29
C SER A 57 5.94 3.28 -1.03
N LEU A 58 6.50 3.60 0.14
CA LEU A 58 5.76 3.54 1.41
C LEU A 58 4.60 4.54 1.41
N VAL A 59 4.85 5.81 1.09
CA VAL A 59 3.80 6.84 1.07
C VAL A 59 2.79 6.58 -0.06
N GLY A 60 3.28 6.16 -1.22
CA GLY A 60 2.47 5.81 -2.38
C GLY A 60 1.56 4.61 -2.11
N SER A 61 2.03 3.62 -1.34
CA SER A 61 1.21 2.44 -1.02
C SER A 61 -0.01 2.81 -0.21
N PHE A 62 0.09 3.77 0.72
CA PHE A 62 -1.08 4.27 1.47
C PHE A 62 -2.15 4.86 0.54
N PHE A 63 -1.75 5.60 -0.49
CA PHE A 63 -2.69 6.17 -1.44
C PHE A 63 -3.41 5.10 -2.26
N ILE A 64 -2.65 4.13 -2.79
CA ILE A 64 -3.20 3.01 -3.58
C ILE A 64 -4.08 2.11 -2.71
N TYR A 65 -3.61 1.75 -1.51
CA TYR A 65 -4.36 0.96 -0.54
C TYR A 65 -5.69 1.63 -0.19
N ASN A 66 -5.68 2.93 0.14
CA ASN A 66 -6.90 3.68 0.43
C ASN A 66 -7.88 3.68 -0.74
N ARG A 67 -7.38 3.78 -1.98
CA ARG A 67 -8.21 3.68 -3.19
C ARG A 67 -8.84 2.29 -3.32
N ILE A 68 -8.07 1.22 -3.12
CA ILE A 68 -8.53 -0.17 -3.17
C ILE A 68 -9.60 -0.40 -2.10
N VAL A 69 -9.35 -0.03 -0.84
CA VAL A 69 -10.32 -0.19 0.24
C VAL A 69 -11.61 0.55 -0.07
N ARG A 70 -11.54 1.82 -0.51
CA ARG A 70 -12.74 2.57 -0.92
C ARG A 70 -13.51 1.89 -2.05
N PHE A 71 -12.81 1.26 -3.00
CA PHE A 71 -13.45 0.53 -4.09
C PHE A 71 -14.15 -0.74 -3.58
N ILE A 72 -13.49 -1.51 -2.73
CA ILE A 72 -14.05 -2.72 -2.12
C ILE A 72 -15.26 -2.36 -1.24
N SER A 73 -15.16 -1.31 -0.42
CA SER A 73 -16.26 -0.84 0.44
C SER A 73 -17.51 -0.36 -0.33
N LYS A 74 -17.39 -0.04 -1.63
CA LYS A 74 -18.56 0.25 -2.48
C LYS A 74 -19.25 -1.02 -2.99
N ARG A 75 -18.53 -2.14 -3.05
CA ARG A 75 -19.01 -3.43 -3.58
C ARG A 75 -19.45 -4.40 -2.48
N ILE A 76 -18.83 -4.30 -1.30
CA ILE A 76 -19.07 -5.19 -0.16
C ILE A 76 -19.54 -4.37 1.03
N ASP A 77 -20.66 -4.79 1.61
CA ASP A 77 -21.24 -4.15 2.79
C ASP A 77 -20.43 -4.51 4.05
N MET A 78 -19.40 -3.71 4.29
CA MET A 78 -18.39 -3.96 5.35
C MET A 78 -19.03 -4.03 6.75
N ASP A 79 -20.12 -3.28 6.98
CA ASP A 79 -20.84 -3.24 8.26
C ASP A 79 -21.55 -4.57 8.59
N LYS A 80 -21.87 -5.36 7.56
CA LYS A 80 -22.51 -6.68 7.70
C LYS A 80 -21.53 -7.76 8.15
N TYR A 81 -20.28 -7.71 7.67
CA TYR A 81 -19.29 -8.79 7.85
C TYR A 81 -18.20 -8.50 8.88
N PHE A 82 -17.93 -7.22 9.16
CA PHE A 82 -16.85 -6.80 10.05
C PHE A 82 -17.38 -6.07 11.27
N HIS A 83 -16.67 -6.18 12.39
CA HIS A 83 -16.91 -5.25 13.49
C HIS A 83 -16.36 -3.89 13.05
N PRO A 84 -17.09 -2.78 13.24
CA PRO A 84 -16.67 -1.48 12.70
C PRO A 84 -15.29 -1.10 13.26
N LEU A 85 -14.27 -1.16 12.38
CA LEU A 85 -12.91 -0.70 12.66
C LEU A 85 -12.84 0.84 12.64
N PHE A 86 -13.64 1.46 11.77
CA PHE A 86 -13.80 2.90 11.67
C PHE A 86 -15.25 3.22 12.01
N ARG A 87 -15.49 3.62 13.26
CA ARG A 87 -16.81 4.11 13.69
C ARG A 87 -17.16 5.31 12.81
N ARG A 88 -18.13 5.16 11.88
CA ARG A 88 -18.64 6.29 11.09
C ARG A 88 -19.06 7.38 12.09
N ARG A 89 -18.40 8.53 12.03
CA ARG A 89 -18.84 9.72 12.76
C ARG A 89 -20.22 10.07 12.20
N LYS A 90 -21.28 9.79 12.97
CA LYS A 90 -22.64 10.27 12.65
C LYS A 90 -22.54 11.79 12.51
N ARG A 91 -22.93 12.31 11.34
CA ARG A 91 -23.41 13.69 11.25
C ARG A 91 -24.75 13.77 11.96
#